data_AF-A0A939R862-F1
#
_entry.id   AF-A0A939R862-F1
#
_cell.length_a   1.000
_cell.length_b   1.000
_cell.length_c   1.000
_cell.angle_alpha   90.00
_cell.angle_beta   90.00
_cell.angle_gamma   90.00
#
_symmetry.space_group_name_H-M   'P 1'
#
loop_
_entity.id
_entity.type
_entity.pdbx_description
1 polymer ?
#
loop_
_entity_poly.entity_id
_entity_poly.type
_entity_poly.pdbx_seq_one_letter_code
_entity_poly.pdbx_strand_id
1 'polypeptide(L)'
;MIQLLVINDRNVQAGIQSIDGYEFEVTVADSPLQAFNSIIHISPDAIALNMTNPGMDGEQVLMRIRNMQASKYVPVLLFISPEDENDYRHRLESDKLTDYFVVPVGNGEVLGWAAKATGAASAEQRKTVLVVDDDPVVLDLMKLYLGAKYKVLAMNSAADALAKLKLVTPDIILLDIAMPDMDGKELFRQIRAIESCAEIPILFQTGMAGINTVRECVKLGAAGFVIKPIQKPVLLERIEETLYPPEKDSNTNHKVFVCEEFDFLYTLIHGYLKDDYEVRRGEAVMQTINEIDEFLPGYMIIDFDNSAYILSRIREKTEQFKIPVILLSRDPMSSAVLAELNKPNTYLTQLPMTKESLLETMKNVKEWR
;
A
#
# COMPACT_ATOMS: atom_id res chain seq x y z
N MET A 1 -4.91 13.89 -19.56
CA MET A 1 -6.36 13.90 -19.76
C MET A 1 -6.96 13.07 -18.65
N ILE A 2 -7.87 13.63 -17.87
CA ILE A 2 -8.47 13.03 -16.67
C ILE A 2 -9.77 12.33 -17.09
N GLN A 3 -9.94 11.07 -16.71
CA GLN A 3 -11.16 10.31 -16.97
C GLN A 3 -12.19 10.58 -15.87
N LEU A 4 -13.22 11.36 -16.17
CA LEU A 4 -14.28 11.70 -15.22
C LEU A 4 -15.56 10.94 -15.58
N LEU A 5 -16.03 10.08 -14.67
CA LEU A 5 -17.31 9.42 -14.81
C LEU A 5 -18.39 10.18 -14.02
N VAL A 6 -19.45 10.61 -14.68
CA VAL A 6 -20.60 11.24 -14.05
C VAL A 6 -21.79 10.29 -14.11
N ILE A 7 -22.34 9.96 -12.95
CA ILE A 7 -23.43 9.00 -12.81
C ILE A 7 -24.70 9.75 -12.48
N ASN A 8 -25.70 9.55 -13.34
CA ASN A 8 -27.07 10.00 -13.16
C ASN A 8 -27.18 11.52 -12.99
N ASP A 9 -26.39 12.32 -13.71
CA ASP A 9 -26.56 13.77 -13.74
C ASP A 9 -26.72 14.28 -15.17
N ARG A 10 -27.89 14.84 -15.49
CA ARG A 10 -28.21 15.37 -16.83
C ARG A 10 -27.70 16.79 -17.04
N ASN A 11 -27.26 17.47 -15.98
CA ASN A 11 -26.73 18.82 -16.07
C ASN A 11 -25.26 18.81 -16.51
N VAL A 12 -24.57 17.68 -16.34
CA VAL A 12 -23.19 17.52 -16.80
C VAL A 12 -23.13 16.92 -18.21
N GLN A 13 -22.42 17.63 -19.09
CA GLN A 13 -22.29 17.23 -20.51
C GLN A 13 -21.19 16.18 -20.67
N ALA A 14 -21.40 15.20 -21.56
CA ALA A 14 -20.36 14.25 -21.95
C ALA A 14 -19.37 14.87 -22.96
N GLY A 15 -18.18 14.29 -23.08
CA GLY A 15 -17.15 14.66 -24.05
C GLY A 15 -15.93 15.33 -23.46
N ILE A 16 -15.06 15.86 -24.33
CA ILE A 16 -13.82 16.53 -23.92
C ILE A 16 -14.15 17.92 -23.40
N GLN A 17 -13.74 18.20 -22.16
CA GLN A 17 -13.92 19.49 -21.51
C GLN A 17 -12.60 19.97 -20.91
N SER A 18 -12.50 21.27 -20.66
CA SER A 18 -11.32 21.82 -20.00
C SER A 18 -11.67 22.92 -19.00
N ILE A 19 -10.93 22.93 -17.89
CA ILE A 19 -10.97 23.99 -16.88
C ILE A 19 -9.55 24.19 -16.36
N ASP A 20 -9.14 25.45 -16.17
CA ASP A 20 -7.84 25.83 -15.60
C ASP A 20 -6.60 25.12 -16.20
N GLY A 21 -6.63 24.81 -17.50
CA GLY A 21 -5.53 24.14 -18.21
C GLY A 21 -5.52 22.62 -18.11
N TYR A 22 -6.55 22.02 -17.52
CA TYR A 22 -6.73 20.57 -17.41
C TYR A 22 -7.77 20.08 -18.41
N GLU A 23 -7.46 18.99 -19.10
CA GLU A 23 -8.38 18.32 -20.03
C GLU A 23 -9.03 17.11 -19.38
N PHE A 24 -10.35 17.03 -19.49
CA PHE A 24 -11.19 15.96 -18.98
C PHE A 24 -11.86 15.25 -20.14
N GLU A 25 -11.85 13.92 -20.11
CA GLU A 25 -12.76 13.10 -20.90
C GLU A 25 -13.93 12.71 -20.00
N VAL A 26 -15.08 13.36 -20.22
CA VAL A 26 -16.27 13.17 -19.38
C VAL A 26 -17.16 12.09 -19.99
N THR A 27 -17.32 10.99 -19.26
CA THR A 27 -18.28 9.92 -19.59
C THR A 27 -19.49 10.05 -18.68
N VAL A 28 -20.70 10.02 -19.26
CA VAL A 28 -21.96 10.08 -18.50
C VAL A 28 -22.64 8.72 -18.52
N ALA A 29 -23.08 8.25 -17.36
CA ALA A 29 -23.83 7.01 -17.20
C ALA A 29 -25.20 7.26 -16.58
N ASP A 30 -26.27 6.89 -17.29
CA ASP A 30 -27.66 7.14 -16.86
C ASP A 30 -28.27 5.98 -16.06
N SER A 31 -27.50 4.91 -15.81
CA SER A 31 -27.97 3.74 -15.06
C SER A 31 -26.83 3.04 -14.32
N PRO A 32 -27.12 2.25 -13.27
CA PRO A 32 -26.07 1.54 -12.53
C PRO A 32 -25.28 0.59 -13.42
N LEU A 33 -25.96 -0.09 -14.35
CA LEU A 33 -25.31 -1.01 -15.29
C LEU A 33 -24.31 -0.29 -16.20
N GLN A 34 -24.70 0.88 -16.75
CA GLN A 34 -23.78 1.70 -17.54
C GLN A 34 -22.62 2.22 -16.69
N ALA A 35 -22.88 2.65 -15.46
CA ALA A 35 -21.84 3.14 -14.55
C ALA A 35 -20.80 2.05 -14.26
N PHE A 36 -21.21 0.85 -13.87
CA PHE A 36 -20.30 -0.25 -13.57
C PHE A 36 -19.52 -0.74 -14.80
N ASN A 37 -20.17 -0.79 -15.97
CA ASN A 37 -19.47 -1.10 -17.22
C ASN A 37 -18.42 -0.02 -17.54
N SER A 38 -18.77 1.25 -17.36
CA SER A 38 -17.85 2.37 -17.59
C SER A 38 -16.66 2.28 -16.63
N ILE A 39 -16.89 2.04 -15.34
CA ILE A 39 -15.80 1.87 -14.35
C ILE A 39 -14.76 0.84 -14.82
N ILE A 40 -15.21 -0.29 -15.37
CA ILE A 40 -14.31 -1.35 -15.85
C ILE A 40 -13.59 -0.93 -17.14
N HIS A 41 -14.28 -0.29 -18.07
CA HIS A 41 -13.74 0.02 -19.40
C HIS A 41 -12.89 1.28 -19.46
N ILE A 42 -13.29 2.35 -18.76
CA ILE A 42 -12.60 3.65 -18.79
C ILE A 42 -11.67 3.86 -17.60
N SER A 43 -11.79 3.06 -16.53
CA SER A 43 -10.96 3.17 -15.31
C SER A 43 -10.88 4.63 -14.80
N PRO A 44 -12.00 5.22 -14.35
CA PRO A 44 -12.09 6.64 -14.09
C PRO A 44 -11.12 7.11 -12.99
N ASP A 45 -10.56 8.29 -13.18
CA ASP A 45 -9.70 8.97 -12.20
C ASP A 45 -10.54 9.63 -11.10
N ALA A 46 -11.79 10.01 -11.40
CA ALA A 46 -12.76 10.54 -10.47
C ALA A 46 -14.19 10.16 -10.87
N ILE A 47 -15.08 10.05 -9.89
CA ILE A 47 -16.50 9.74 -10.10
C ILE A 47 -17.36 10.83 -9.47
N ALA A 48 -18.35 11.33 -10.18
CA ALA A 48 -19.42 12.15 -9.62
C ALA A 48 -20.73 11.34 -9.62
N LEU A 49 -21.43 11.30 -8.49
CA LEU A 49 -22.63 10.50 -8.29
C LEU A 49 -23.77 11.36 -7.78
N ASN A 50 -24.83 11.46 -8.57
CA ASN A 50 -26.04 12.16 -8.15
C ASN A 50 -26.91 11.26 -7.26
N MET A 51 -27.09 11.65 -5.99
CA MET A 51 -27.89 10.93 -4.99
C MET A 51 -29.37 11.33 -5.02
N THR A 52 -29.71 12.43 -5.69
CA THR A 52 -31.05 13.05 -5.66
C THR A 52 -31.98 12.55 -6.77
N ASN A 53 -31.45 11.89 -7.81
CA ASN A 53 -32.23 11.57 -8.99
C ASN A 53 -33.04 10.27 -8.85
N PRO A 54 -34.38 10.31 -9.07
CA PRO A 54 -35.24 9.15 -8.96
C PRO A 54 -34.95 8.11 -10.06
N GLY A 55 -34.93 6.83 -9.67
CA GLY A 55 -34.67 5.70 -10.59
C GLY A 55 -33.36 4.95 -10.32
N MET A 56 -32.55 5.43 -9.37
CA MET A 56 -31.31 4.79 -8.93
C MET A 56 -31.22 4.89 -7.41
N ASP A 57 -30.88 3.78 -6.74
CA ASP A 57 -30.48 3.82 -5.33
C ASP A 57 -29.00 4.22 -5.27
N GLY A 58 -28.74 5.51 -5.08
CA GLY A 58 -27.40 6.07 -5.04
C GLY A 58 -26.52 5.45 -3.96
N GLU A 59 -27.10 5.07 -2.82
CA GLU A 59 -26.37 4.45 -1.70
C GLU A 59 -25.89 3.05 -2.08
N GLN A 60 -26.73 2.24 -2.74
CA GLN A 60 -26.30 0.95 -3.27
C GLN A 60 -25.21 1.10 -4.32
N VAL A 61 -25.27 2.15 -5.15
CA VAL A 61 -24.24 2.43 -6.15
C VAL A 61 -22.92 2.82 -5.49
N LEU A 62 -22.95 3.74 -4.52
CA LEU A 62 -21.77 4.14 -3.74
C LEU A 62 -21.13 2.94 -3.03
N MET A 63 -21.94 2.14 -2.32
CA MET A 63 -21.47 0.93 -1.64
C MET A 63 -20.80 -0.04 -2.62
N ARG A 64 -21.36 -0.20 -3.83
CA ARG A 64 -20.78 -1.07 -4.84
C ARG A 64 -19.49 -0.50 -5.44
N ILE A 65 -19.42 0.80 -5.70
CA ILE A 65 -18.20 1.51 -6.11
C ILE A 65 -17.09 1.28 -5.09
N ARG A 66 -17.39 1.37 -3.79
CA ARG A 66 -16.43 1.16 -2.70
C ARG A 66 -16.02 -0.30 -2.50
N ASN A 67 -16.84 -1.26 -2.90
CA ASN A 67 -16.53 -2.69 -2.81
C ASN A 67 -15.89 -3.28 -4.09
N MET A 68 -15.79 -2.51 -5.17
CA MET A 68 -15.16 -2.95 -6.42
C MET A 68 -13.66 -2.65 -6.41
N GLN A 69 -12.82 -3.65 -6.66
CA GLN A 69 -11.36 -3.49 -6.77
C GLN A 69 -10.95 -2.38 -7.74
N ALA A 70 -11.69 -2.22 -8.84
CA ALA A 70 -11.44 -1.25 -9.90
C ALA A 70 -11.75 0.21 -9.49
N SER A 71 -12.54 0.45 -8.44
CA SER A 71 -13.02 1.79 -8.07
C SER A 71 -12.95 2.14 -6.59
N LYS A 72 -12.59 1.20 -5.71
CA LYS A 72 -12.62 1.42 -4.25
C LYS A 72 -11.78 2.62 -3.78
N TYR A 73 -10.70 2.94 -4.49
CA TYR A 73 -9.82 4.07 -4.21
C TYR A 73 -10.05 5.30 -5.11
N VAL A 74 -11.02 5.25 -6.02
CA VAL A 74 -11.32 6.39 -6.88
C VAL A 74 -12.06 7.44 -6.06
N PRO A 75 -11.65 8.72 -6.09
CA PRO A 75 -12.38 9.81 -5.46
C PRO A 75 -13.82 9.90 -5.97
N VAL A 76 -14.78 10.09 -5.06
CA VAL A 76 -16.20 10.21 -5.39
C VAL A 76 -16.75 11.55 -4.89
N LEU A 77 -17.45 12.29 -5.75
CA LEU A 77 -18.22 13.47 -5.39
C LEU A 77 -19.70 13.11 -5.37
N LEU A 78 -20.36 13.29 -4.24
CA LEU A 78 -21.80 13.07 -4.11
C LEU A 78 -22.56 14.38 -4.36
N PHE A 79 -23.61 14.33 -5.16
CA PHE A 79 -24.59 15.41 -5.23
C PHE A 79 -25.77 15.05 -4.36
N ILE A 80 -25.91 15.75 -3.24
CA ILE A 80 -26.91 15.46 -2.22
C ILE A 80 -27.94 16.57 -2.14
N SER A 81 -29.09 16.25 -1.56
CA SER A 81 -30.13 17.22 -1.29
C SER A 81 -29.75 18.09 -0.07
N PRO A 82 -30.27 19.32 0.04
CA PRO A 82 -30.06 20.14 1.25
C PRO A 82 -30.55 19.47 2.54
N GLU A 83 -31.61 18.67 2.45
CA GLU A 83 -32.18 17.95 3.60
C GLU A 83 -31.29 16.81 4.11
N ASP A 84 -30.44 16.25 3.25
CA ASP A 84 -29.53 15.15 3.62
C ASP A 84 -28.14 15.65 4.10
N GLU A 85 -27.83 16.94 3.98
CA GLU A 85 -26.47 17.47 4.22
C GLU A 85 -25.91 17.10 5.60
N ASN A 86 -26.73 17.20 6.65
CA ASN A 86 -26.28 16.87 8.01
C ASN A 86 -25.96 15.38 8.19
N ASP A 87 -26.68 14.49 7.50
CA ASP A 87 -26.42 13.04 7.56
C ASP A 87 -25.07 12.72 6.91
N TYR A 88 -24.83 13.23 5.70
CA TYR A 88 -23.58 13.00 4.98
C TYR A 88 -22.38 13.68 5.65
N ARG A 89 -22.56 14.88 6.22
CA ARG A 89 -21.47 15.59 6.89
C ARG A 89 -20.84 14.74 8.00
N HIS A 90 -21.65 14.10 8.84
CA HIS A 90 -21.15 13.24 9.91
C HIS A 90 -20.63 11.89 9.38
N ARG A 91 -21.30 11.30 8.38
CA ARG A 91 -20.90 10.01 7.82
C ARG A 91 -19.54 10.06 7.10
N LEU A 92 -19.20 11.20 6.49
CA LEU A 92 -18.01 11.35 5.66
C LEU A 92 -16.80 11.94 6.41
N GLU A 93 -16.90 12.21 7.72
CA GLU A 93 -15.77 12.77 8.51
C GLU A 93 -14.49 11.90 8.43
N SER A 94 -14.64 10.58 8.27
CA SER A 94 -13.53 9.62 8.18
C SER A 94 -13.20 9.18 6.74
N ASP A 95 -14.05 9.49 5.75
CA ASP A 95 -13.87 9.07 4.36
C ASP A 95 -13.19 10.17 3.54
N LYS A 96 -11.86 10.11 3.46
CA LYS A 96 -11.04 11.07 2.70
C LYS A 96 -11.19 10.96 1.18
N LEU A 97 -11.89 9.94 0.68
CA LEU A 97 -12.08 9.69 -0.75
C LEU A 97 -13.47 10.10 -1.24
N THR A 98 -14.34 10.57 -0.34
CA THR A 98 -15.68 11.04 -0.69
C THR A 98 -15.85 12.49 -0.28
N ASP A 99 -16.26 13.32 -1.24
CA ASP A 99 -16.66 14.71 -1.01
C ASP A 99 -18.13 14.86 -1.41
N TYR A 100 -18.76 15.99 -1.07
CA TYR A 100 -20.13 16.26 -1.48
C TYR A 100 -20.36 17.71 -1.89
N PHE A 101 -21.32 17.90 -2.79
CA PHE A 101 -21.97 19.18 -3.03
C PHE A 101 -23.47 19.06 -2.83
N VAL A 102 -24.04 20.10 -2.23
CA VAL A 102 -25.48 20.28 -2.16
C VAL A 102 -25.96 20.80 -3.51
N VAL A 103 -26.94 20.14 -4.13
CA VAL A 103 -27.51 20.57 -5.42
C VAL A 103 -28.17 21.96 -5.32
N PRO A 104 -28.15 22.78 -6.39
CA PRO A 104 -27.71 22.48 -7.75
C PRO A 104 -26.18 22.58 -7.94
N VAL A 105 -25.62 21.70 -8.76
CA VAL A 105 -24.19 21.65 -9.11
C VAL A 105 -24.03 21.84 -10.61
N GLY A 106 -23.15 22.73 -11.05
CA GLY A 106 -22.82 22.96 -12.45
C GLY A 106 -21.52 22.28 -12.88
N ASN A 107 -21.22 22.32 -14.18
CA ASN A 107 -20.00 21.70 -14.74
C ASN A 107 -18.72 22.26 -14.12
N GLY A 108 -18.67 23.57 -13.85
CA GLY A 108 -17.48 24.23 -13.31
C GLY A 108 -17.09 23.68 -11.95
N GLU A 109 -18.08 23.47 -11.07
CA GLU A 109 -17.86 22.89 -9.74
C GLU A 109 -17.37 21.44 -9.82
N VAL A 110 -18.00 20.62 -10.68
CA VAL A 110 -17.60 19.20 -10.85
C VAL A 110 -16.19 19.08 -11.42
N LEU A 111 -15.88 19.85 -12.48
CA LEU A 111 -14.56 19.82 -13.11
C LEU A 111 -13.48 20.39 -12.18
N GLY A 112 -13.78 21.47 -11.44
CA GLY A 112 -12.87 22.06 -10.47
C GLY A 112 -12.59 21.11 -9.30
N TRP A 113 -13.61 20.43 -8.77
CA TRP A 113 -13.42 19.37 -7.80
C TRP A 113 -12.60 18.22 -8.38
N ALA A 114 -12.93 17.74 -9.58
CA ALA A 114 -12.22 16.62 -10.20
C ALA A 114 -10.75 16.98 -10.46
N ALA A 115 -10.44 18.22 -10.87
CA ALA A 115 -9.07 18.72 -10.99
C ALA A 115 -8.32 18.61 -9.66
N LYS A 116 -8.94 19.07 -8.56
CA LYS A 116 -8.35 19.02 -7.23
C LYS A 116 -8.19 17.57 -6.72
N ALA A 117 -9.24 16.76 -6.84
CA ALA A 117 -9.30 15.39 -6.34
C ALA A 117 -8.32 14.46 -7.07
N THR A 118 -8.06 14.71 -8.35
CA THR A 118 -7.12 13.93 -9.17
C THR A 118 -5.68 14.46 -9.10
N GLY A 119 -5.39 15.48 -8.28
CA GLY A 119 -4.06 16.08 -8.17
C GLY A 119 -3.68 16.94 -9.38
N ALA A 120 -4.63 17.20 -10.27
CA ALA A 120 -4.55 18.09 -11.40
C ALA A 120 -4.87 19.54 -10.99
N ALA A 121 -4.49 20.01 -9.80
CA ALA A 121 -4.36 21.43 -9.49
C ALA A 121 -2.98 21.70 -8.85
N SER A 122 -2.16 20.65 -8.70
CA SER A 122 -0.96 20.62 -7.88
C SER A 122 0.28 20.18 -8.67
N ALA A 123 0.33 20.38 -9.98
CA ALA A 123 1.50 19.99 -10.78
C ALA A 123 2.83 20.60 -10.27
N GLU A 124 2.79 21.74 -9.57
CA GLU A 124 3.94 22.32 -8.86
C GLU A 124 4.17 21.79 -7.43
N GLN A 125 3.20 21.11 -6.82
CA GLN A 125 3.28 20.54 -5.46
C GLN A 125 3.36 19.00 -5.43
N ARG A 126 3.22 18.32 -6.57
CA ARG A 126 3.36 16.87 -6.64
C ARG A 126 4.78 16.45 -6.30
N LYS A 127 4.89 15.52 -5.35
CA LYS A 127 6.15 14.86 -5.00
C LYS A 127 6.77 14.23 -6.24
N THR A 128 8.09 14.38 -6.36
CA THR A 128 8.87 13.90 -7.50
C THR A 128 9.39 12.50 -7.22
N VAL A 129 9.04 11.55 -8.08
CA VAL A 129 9.53 10.17 -8.05
C VAL A 129 10.54 10.01 -9.17
N LEU A 130 11.79 9.68 -8.83
CA LEU A 130 12.77 9.23 -9.82
C LEU A 130 12.67 7.71 -9.97
N VAL A 131 12.59 7.23 -11.19
CA VAL A 131 12.54 5.81 -11.55
C VAL A 131 13.76 5.51 -12.40
N VAL A 132 14.54 4.49 -12.03
CA VAL A 132 15.72 4.04 -12.76
C VAL A 132 15.60 2.56 -13.04
N ASP A 133 15.43 2.20 -14.31
CA ASP A 133 15.25 0.82 -14.79
C ASP A 133 15.67 0.76 -16.26
N ASP A 134 16.43 -0.26 -16.68
CA ASP A 134 16.89 -0.39 -18.06
C ASP A 134 15.80 -0.91 -19.01
N ASP A 135 14.71 -1.48 -18.49
CA ASP A 135 13.58 -1.94 -19.27
C ASP A 135 12.60 -0.78 -19.58
N PRO A 136 12.50 -0.34 -20.85
CA PRO A 136 11.60 0.75 -21.23
C PRO A 136 10.12 0.43 -20.96
N VAL A 137 9.75 -0.86 -20.97
CA VAL A 137 8.37 -1.29 -20.64
C VAL A 137 8.06 -1.01 -19.18
N VAL A 138 9.02 -1.24 -18.27
CA VAL A 138 8.86 -0.90 -16.85
C VAL A 138 8.77 0.61 -16.67
N LEU A 139 9.62 1.39 -17.34
CA LEU A 139 9.57 2.85 -17.25
C LEU A 139 8.23 3.42 -17.70
N ASP A 140 7.65 2.92 -18.79
CA ASP A 140 6.35 3.37 -19.28
C ASP A 140 5.20 2.92 -18.36
N LEU A 141 5.30 1.71 -17.79
CA LEU A 141 4.39 1.24 -16.76
C LEU A 141 4.41 2.13 -15.51
N MET A 142 5.60 2.56 -15.07
CA MET A 142 5.76 3.46 -13.92
C MET A 142 5.14 4.83 -14.19
N LYS A 143 5.34 5.40 -15.39
CA LYS A 143 4.68 6.64 -15.78
C LYS A 143 3.16 6.49 -15.75
N LEU A 144 2.64 5.37 -16.27
CA LEU A 144 1.19 5.09 -16.26
C LEU A 144 0.64 4.92 -14.84
N TYR A 145 1.37 4.22 -13.96
CA TYR A 145 0.91 3.92 -12.61
C TYR A 145 0.97 5.14 -11.69
N LEU A 146 2.00 5.97 -11.83
CA LEU A 146 2.33 7.05 -10.89
C LEU A 146 1.99 8.44 -11.41
N GLY A 147 1.88 8.63 -12.73
CA GLY A 147 1.80 9.94 -13.37
C GLY A 147 0.59 10.79 -13.00
N ALA A 148 -0.50 10.17 -12.51
CA ALA A 148 -1.64 10.88 -11.96
C ALA A 148 -1.30 11.58 -10.63
N LYS A 149 -0.58 10.90 -9.72
CA LYS A 149 -0.32 11.37 -8.35
C LYS A 149 1.05 12.05 -8.17
N TYR A 150 2.04 11.66 -8.95
CA TYR A 150 3.43 12.08 -8.78
C TYR A 150 4.02 12.69 -10.05
N LYS A 151 5.07 13.50 -9.88
CA LYS A 151 5.94 13.90 -10.99
C LYS A 151 6.97 12.80 -11.23
N VAL A 152 6.82 12.03 -12.30
CA VAL A 152 7.69 10.89 -12.60
C VAL A 152 8.86 11.34 -13.48
N LEU A 153 10.09 11.15 -13.01
CA LEU A 153 11.30 11.24 -13.80
C LEU A 153 11.75 9.80 -14.09
N ALA A 154 11.73 9.36 -15.35
CA ALA A 154 12.11 8.00 -15.73
C ALA A 154 13.45 8.03 -16.47
N MET A 155 14.44 7.29 -15.98
CA MET A 155 15.78 7.20 -16.55
C MET A 155 16.08 5.74 -16.87
N ASN A 156 16.59 5.48 -18.08
CA ASN A 156 16.92 4.14 -18.55
C ASN A 156 18.37 3.73 -18.29
N SER A 157 19.16 4.60 -17.67
CA SER A 157 20.55 4.33 -17.35
C SER A 157 20.95 4.98 -16.03
N ALA A 158 21.92 4.36 -15.35
CA ALA A 158 22.47 4.91 -14.12
C ALA A 158 23.22 6.24 -14.35
N ALA A 159 23.88 6.38 -15.49
CA ALA A 159 24.60 7.60 -15.84
C ALA A 159 23.64 8.80 -15.96
N ASP A 160 22.49 8.60 -16.62
CA ASP A 160 21.46 9.63 -16.76
C ASP A 160 20.81 9.96 -15.41
N ALA A 161 20.57 8.95 -14.58
CA ALA A 161 20.08 9.15 -13.21
C ALA A 161 21.03 10.03 -12.38
N LEU A 162 22.34 9.74 -12.39
CA LEU A 162 23.34 10.53 -11.67
C LEU A 162 23.48 11.95 -12.23
N ALA A 163 23.43 12.11 -13.55
CA ALA A 163 23.42 13.42 -14.18
C ALA A 163 22.19 14.23 -13.76
N LYS A 164 21.02 13.58 -13.68
CA LYS A 164 19.77 14.21 -13.27
C LYS A 164 19.75 14.61 -11.80
N LEU A 165 20.29 13.77 -10.91
CA LEU A 165 20.35 14.01 -9.47
C LEU A 165 21.25 15.20 -9.09
N LYS A 166 22.16 15.62 -9.97
CA LYS A 166 22.92 16.87 -9.81
C LYS A 166 22.09 18.12 -10.04
N LEU A 167 20.95 18.00 -10.72
CA LEU A 167 20.10 19.12 -11.13
C LEU A 167 18.76 19.14 -10.39
N VAL A 168 18.27 17.98 -9.95
CA VAL A 168 16.96 17.82 -9.32
C VAL A 168 17.07 16.85 -8.15
N THR A 169 16.53 17.24 -7.01
CA THR A 169 16.40 16.40 -5.81
C THR A 169 14.99 15.79 -5.80
N PRO A 170 14.82 14.49 -6.09
CA PRO A 170 13.52 13.82 -5.98
C PRO A 170 13.13 13.61 -4.51
N ASP A 171 11.84 13.36 -4.27
CA ASP A 171 11.34 13.03 -2.94
C ASP A 171 11.51 11.53 -2.62
N ILE A 172 11.56 10.68 -3.65
CA ILE A 172 11.79 9.23 -3.53
C ILE A 172 12.39 8.69 -4.83
N ILE A 173 13.19 7.62 -4.71
CA ILE A 173 13.81 6.93 -5.85
C ILE A 173 13.33 5.48 -5.88
N LEU A 174 12.83 5.04 -7.04
CA LEU A 174 12.61 3.64 -7.39
C LEU A 174 13.79 3.19 -8.24
N LEU A 175 14.50 2.15 -7.80
CA LEU A 175 15.76 1.74 -8.38
C LEU A 175 15.77 0.25 -8.68
N ASP A 176 15.92 -0.13 -9.93
CA ASP A 176 16.13 -1.55 -10.27
C ASP A 176 17.49 -2.03 -9.75
N ILE A 177 17.51 -3.26 -9.23
CA ILE A 177 18.74 -3.91 -8.78
C ILE A 177 19.53 -4.44 -9.97
N ALA A 178 18.84 -5.07 -10.92
CA ALA A 178 19.46 -5.89 -11.94
C ALA A 178 19.52 -5.15 -13.29
N MET A 179 20.40 -4.15 -13.39
CA MET A 179 20.65 -3.45 -14.66
C MET A 179 21.94 -3.96 -15.34
N PRO A 180 21.99 -4.09 -16.68
CA PRO A 180 23.15 -4.59 -17.43
C PRO A 180 24.39 -3.71 -17.31
N ASP A 181 24.19 -2.39 -17.29
CA ASP A 181 25.27 -1.42 -17.39
C ASP A 181 25.93 -1.10 -16.03
N MET A 182 25.15 -1.20 -14.94
CA MET A 182 25.64 -0.96 -13.59
C MET A 182 24.72 -1.60 -12.55
N ASP A 183 25.29 -2.31 -11.57
CA ASP A 183 24.54 -2.89 -10.45
C ASP A 183 23.79 -1.78 -9.68
N GLY A 184 22.48 -1.94 -9.49
CA GLY A 184 21.64 -0.96 -8.76
C GLY A 184 22.16 -0.70 -7.34
N LYS A 185 22.84 -1.66 -6.72
CA LYS A 185 23.50 -1.47 -5.42
C LYS A 185 24.67 -0.49 -5.49
N GLU A 186 25.40 -0.48 -6.61
CA GLU A 186 26.47 0.47 -6.82
C GLU A 186 25.92 1.87 -7.08
N LEU A 187 24.83 1.97 -7.87
CA LEU A 187 24.12 3.22 -8.05
C LEU A 187 23.63 3.78 -6.70
N PHE A 188 23.07 2.94 -5.84
CA PHE A 188 22.66 3.35 -4.49
C PHE A 188 23.80 4.03 -3.72
N ARG A 189 25.01 3.45 -3.70
CA ARG A 189 26.17 4.04 -3.00
C ARG A 189 26.56 5.40 -3.58
N GLN A 190 26.54 5.52 -4.89
CA GLN A 190 26.85 6.78 -5.56
C GLN A 190 25.79 7.85 -5.30
N ILE A 191 24.51 7.47 -5.24
CA ILE A 191 23.42 8.39 -4.85
C ILE A 191 23.63 8.88 -3.42
N ARG A 192 23.96 7.98 -2.48
CA ARG A 192 24.23 8.36 -1.08
C ARG A 192 25.44 9.28 -0.92
N ALA A 193 26.40 9.22 -1.83
CA ALA A 193 27.56 10.13 -1.84
C ALA A 193 27.21 11.54 -2.33
N ILE A 194 26.04 11.76 -2.93
CA ILE A 194 25.56 13.09 -3.31
C ILE A 194 24.88 13.72 -2.08
N GLU A 195 25.44 14.81 -1.57
CA GLU A 195 24.99 15.47 -0.32
C GLU A 195 23.49 15.78 -0.30
N SER A 196 22.94 16.31 -1.40
CA SER A 196 21.50 16.60 -1.52
C SER A 196 20.61 15.36 -1.57
N CYS A 197 21.18 14.18 -1.79
CA CYS A 197 20.47 12.91 -1.94
C CYS A 197 20.73 11.93 -0.77
N ALA A 198 21.59 12.31 0.18
CA ALA A 198 22.04 11.43 1.27
C ALA A 198 20.89 10.84 2.07
N GLU A 199 19.79 11.57 2.25
CA GLU A 199 18.61 11.17 3.04
C GLU A 199 17.40 10.76 2.20
N ILE A 200 17.48 10.82 0.86
CA ILE A 200 16.32 10.49 0.02
C ILE A 200 15.97 9.01 0.20
N PRO A 201 14.70 8.64 0.43
CA PRO A 201 14.31 7.24 0.49
C PRO A 201 14.49 6.56 -0.88
N ILE A 202 15.12 5.38 -0.87
CA ILE A 202 15.34 4.56 -2.07
C ILE A 202 14.62 3.23 -1.87
N LEU A 203 13.67 2.94 -2.77
CA LEU A 203 12.99 1.66 -2.86
C LEU A 203 13.59 0.86 -4.02
N PHE A 204 14.08 -0.34 -3.73
CA PHE A 204 14.56 -1.23 -4.78
C PHE A 204 13.42 -1.90 -5.53
N GLN A 205 13.60 -2.10 -6.83
CA GLN A 205 12.75 -2.96 -7.65
C GLN A 205 13.55 -4.23 -7.97
N THR A 206 12.91 -5.40 -7.88
CA THR A 206 13.61 -6.66 -8.17
C THR A 206 12.69 -7.73 -8.73
N GLY A 207 13.10 -8.41 -9.79
CA GLY A 207 12.50 -9.65 -10.26
C GLY A 207 12.97 -10.89 -9.49
N MET A 208 14.02 -10.76 -8.69
CA MET A 208 14.55 -11.82 -7.85
C MET A 208 14.31 -11.50 -6.38
N ALA A 209 13.30 -12.12 -5.78
CA ALA A 209 13.03 -12.06 -4.35
C ALA A 209 13.96 -12.99 -3.53
N GLY A 210 15.18 -13.23 -4.02
CA GLY A 210 16.15 -14.08 -3.32
C GLY A 210 16.61 -13.43 -2.03
N ILE A 211 16.63 -14.21 -0.94
CA ILE A 211 17.01 -13.79 0.42
C ILE A 211 18.33 -13.00 0.49
N ASN A 212 19.34 -13.38 -0.29
CA ASN A 212 20.63 -12.68 -0.29
C ASN A 212 20.53 -11.28 -0.88
N THR A 213 19.77 -11.11 -1.95
CA THR A 213 19.56 -9.81 -2.62
C THR A 213 18.84 -8.83 -1.69
N VAL A 214 17.79 -9.28 -1.01
CA VAL A 214 17.03 -8.46 -0.05
C VAL A 214 17.91 -8.08 1.14
N ARG A 215 18.66 -9.04 1.71
CA ARG A 215 19.57 -8.79 2.84
C ARG A 215 20.64 -7.77 2.51
N GLU A 216 21.21 -7.82 1.30
CA GLU A 216 22.19 -6.82 0.84
C GLU A 216 21.58 -5.43 0.71
N CYS A 217 20.35 -5.32 0.20
CA CYS A 217 19.64 -4.05 0.09
C CYS A 217 19.34 -3.41 1.45
N VAL A 218 18.94 -4.22 2.44
CA VAL A 218 18.71 -3.76 3.80
C VAL A 218 20.02 -3.26 4.44
N LYS A 219 21.13 -4.00 4.27
CA LYS A 219 22.45 -3.56 4.76
C LYS A 219 22.93 -2.24 4.15
N LEU A 220 22.49 -1.93 2.93
CA LEU A 220 22.79 -0.65 2.29
C LEU A 220 21.98 0.52 2.87
N GLY A 221 20.92 0.26 3.63
CA GLY A 221 20.02 1.30 4.16
C GLY A 221 18.93 1.71 3.16
N ALA A 222 18.45 0.76 2.36
CA ALA A 222 17.27 0.97 1.54
C ALA A 222 16.01 1.20 2.39
N ALA A 223 15.10 2.04 1.91
CA ALA A 223 13.83 2.30 2.58
C ALA A 223 12.86 1.11 2.44
N GLY A 224 13.06 0.26 1.43
CA GLY A 224 12.21 -0.90 1.16
C GLY A 224 12.43 -1.46 -0.23
N PHE A 225 11.52 -2.33 -0.68
CA PHE A 225 11.57 -2.94 -2.00
C PHE A 225 10.17 -3.20 -2.58
N VAL A 226 10.11 -3.36 -3.89
CA VAL A 226 8.95 -3.75 -4.67
C VAL A 226 9.34 -4.93 -5.57
N ILE A 227 8.55 -6.00 -5.55
CA ILE A 227 8.82 -7.21 -6.32
C ILE A 227 8.17 -7.08 -7.71
N LYS A 228 8.93 -7.40 -8.77
CA LYS A 228 8.43 -7.55 -10.13
C LYS A 228 7.75 -8.95 -10.28
N PRO A 229 6.59 -9.08 -10.95
CA PRO A 229 5.87 -8.06 -11.70
C PRO A 229 5.16 -7.05 -10.78
N ILE A 230 5.31 -5.76 -11.10
CA ILE A 230 4.89 -4.68 -10.21
C ILE A 230 3.38 -4.47 -10.33
N GLN A 231 2.69 -4.56 -9.20
CA GLN A 231 1.26 -4.31 -9.12
C GLN A 231 1.00 -2.87 -8.67
N LYS A 232 0.17 -2.12 -9.42
CA LYS A 232 -0.15 -0.71 -9.15
C LYS A 232 -0.55 -0.43 -7.69
N PRO A 233 -1.45 -1.21 -7.04
CA PRO A 233 -1.87 -0.93 -5.67
C PRO A 233 -0.71 -1.04 -4.65
N VAL A 234 0.09 -2.11 -4.77
CA VAL A 234 1.24 -2.37 -3.88
C VAL A 234 2.32 -1.30 -4.05
N LEU A 235 2.56 -0.86 -5.28
CA LEU A 235 3.53 0.20 -5.57
C LEU A 235 3.12 1.53 -4.94
N LEU A 236 1.85 1.93 -5.09
CA LEU A 236 1.33 3.18 -4.55
C LEU A 236 1.38 3.20 -3.02
N GLU A 237 0.93 2.10 -2.39
CA GLU A 237 1.00 1.91 -0.95
C GLU A 237 2.43 2.06 -0.44
N ARG A 238 3.40 1.36 -1.05
CA ARG A 238 4.80 1.40 -0.62
C ARG A 238 5.41 2.81 -0.73
N ILE A 239 5.08 3.54 -1.79
CA ILE A 239 5.54 4.92 -1.98
C ILE A 239 4.92 5.83 -0.91
N GLU A 240 3.63 5.67 -0.62
CA GLU A 240 2.93 6.47 0.39
C GLU A 240 3.48 6.24 1.80
N GLU A 241 3.65 4.98 2.22
CA GLU A 241 4.26 4.63 3.51
C GLU A 241 5.65 5.24 3.68
N THR A 242 6.41 5.30 2.58
CA THR A 242 7.78 5.80 2.58
C THR A 242 7.84 7.33 2.64
N LEU A 243 6.92 8.02 1.95
CA LEU A 243 6.87 9.48 1.90
C LEU A 243 6.16 10.10 3.11
N TYR A 244 5.17 9.40 3.68
CA TYR A 244 4.33 9.87 4.77
C TYR A 244 4.27 8.80 5.88
N PRO A 245 5.39 8.56 6.58
CA PRO A 245 5.37 7.65 7.72
C PRO A 245 4.36 8.16 8.77
N PRO A 246 3.51 7.30 9.34
CA PRO A 246 2.53 7.70 10.35
C PRO A 246 3.22 8.34 11.57
N GLU A 247 2.54 9.29 12.23
CA GLU A 247 3.02 9.88 13.48
C GLU A 247 3.10 8.80 14.57
N LYS A 248 4.22 8.77 15.29
CA LYS A 248 4.49 7.79 16.36
C LYS A 248 3.46 7.93 17.49
N ASP A 249 2.68 6.89 17.74
CA ASP A 249 1.86 6.82 18.95
C ASP A 249 2.74 6.35 20.12
N SER A 250 2.93 7.23 21.11
CA SER A 250 3.99 7.11 22.11
C SER A 250 3.64 6.21 23.32
N ASN A 251 2.60 5.37 23.23
CA ASN A 251 2.12 4.66 24.39
C ASN A 251 1.50 3.29 24.08
N THR A 252 2.32 2.23 24.00
CA THR A 252 2.06 0.89 24.61
C THR A 252 3.23 -0.05 24.34
N ASN A 253 3.68 -0.74 25.38
CA ASN A 253 4.82 -1.66 25.35
C ASN A 253 4.38 -3.03 24.77
N HIS A 254 4.06 -3.11 23.48
CA HIS A 254 3.67 -4.37 22.83
C HIS A 254 4.87 -5.04 22.14
N LYS A 255 5.46 -6.04 22.79
CA LYS A 255 6.62 -6.76 22.26
C LYS A 255 6.23 -7.94 21.38
N VAL A 256 6.84 -8.08 20.21
CA VAL A 256 6.61 -9.19 19.27
C VAL A 256 7.95 -9.86 18.95
N PHE A 257 7.99 -11.18 19.06
CA PHE A 257 9.15 -11.97 18.64
C PHE A 257 8.83 -12.66 17.32
N VAL A 258 9.62 -12.42 16.28
CA VAL A 258 9.49 -13.12 15.00
C VAL A 258 10.60 -14.16 14.89
N CYS A 259 10.22 -15.42 14.72
CA CYS A 259 11.12 -16.54 14.51
C CYS A 259 10.97 -17.03 13.08
N GLU A 260 12.05 -17.06 12.33
CA GLU A 260 12.03 -17.48 10.93
C GLU A 260 13.39 -18.06 10.57
N GLU A 261 13.44 -18.91 9.54
CA GLU A 261 14.73 -19.31 8.97
C GLU A 261 15.25 -18.26 7.97
N PHE A 262 14.38 -17.40 7.42
CA PHE A 262 14.70 -16.49 6.32
C PHE A 262 14.20 -15.07 6.58
N ASP A 263 15.05 -14.03 6.51
CA ASP A 263 14.82 -12.59 6.80
C ASP A 263 13.53 -11.90 6.26
N PHE A 264 12.74 -12.60 5.44
CA PHE A 264 11.57 -12.07 4.76
C PHE A 264 10.42 -11.74 5.72
N LEU A 265 10.09 -12.67 6.62
CA LEU A 265 8.95 -12.52 7.50
C LEU A 265 9.22 -11.46 8.57
N TYR A 266 10.40 -11.42 9.19
CA TYR A 266 10.75 -10.37 10.15
C TYR A 266 10.63 -9.00 9.48
N THR A 267 11.13 -8.84 8.26
CA THR A 267 11.05 -7.56 7.56
C THR A 267 9.60 -7.13 7.30
N LEU A 268 8.75 -8.08 6.89
CA LEU A 268 7.32 -7.83 6.66
C LEU A 268 6.60 -7.45 7.96
N ILE A 269 6.76 -8.27 9.00
CA ILE A 269 6.11 -8.09 10.30
C ILE A 269 6.64 -6.84 11.01
N HIS A 270 7.95 -6.62 10.99
CA HIS A 270 8.55 -5.39 11.49
C HIS A 270 8.00 -4.20 10.70
N GLY A 271 7.90 -4.27 9.37
CA GLY A 271 7.27 -3.22 8.56
C GLY A 271 5.85 -2.89 9.00
N TYR A 272 5.03 -3.92 9.26
CA TYR A 272 3.64 -3.74 9.69
C TYR A 272 3.49 -3.23 11.12
N LEU A 273 4.35 -3.68 12.03
CA LEU A 273 4.15 -3.52 13.46
C LEU A 273 5.13 -2.56 14.15
N LYS A 274 6.23 -2.15 13.51
CA LYS A 274 7.28 -1.31 14.13
C LYS A 274 6.78 0.00 14.75
N ASP A 275 5.63 0.49 14.29
CA ASP A 275 5.06 1.76 14.74
C ASP A 275 4.34 1.59 16.09
N ASP A 276 3.77 0.41 16.35
CA ASP A 276 2.94 0.11 17.54
C ASP A 276 3.56 -0.98 18.44
N TYR A 277 4.61 -1.67 17.97
CA TYR A 277 5.22 -2.83 18.62
C TYR A 277 6.75 -2.80 18.59
N GLU A 278 7.37 -3.26 19.69
CA GLU A 278 8.80 -3.60 19.70
C GLU A 278 8.97 -4.99 19.07
N VAL A 279 9.42 -5.04 17.81
CA VAL A 279 9.56 -6.29 17.06
C VAL A 279 11.03 -6.77 17.09
N ARG A 280 11.27 -7.92 17.71
CA ARG A 280 12.59 -8.57 17.79
C ARG A 280 12.65 -9.82 16.91
N ARG A 281 13.81 -10.06 16.31
CA ARG A 281 14.06 -11.22 15.47
C ARG A 281 14.79 -12.33 16.23
N GLY A 282 14.42 -13.58 15.98
CA GLY A 282 15.11 -14.76 16.48
C GLY A 282 16.00 -15.36 15.40
N GLU A 283 17.32 -15.28 15.58
CA GLU A 283 18.30 -15.69 14.55
C GLU A 283 18.50 -17.21 14.47
N ALA A 284 18.31 -17.93 15.59
CA ALA A 284 18.43 -19.39 15.64
C ALA A 284 17.49 -19.96 16.72
N VAL A 285 16.82 -21.09 16.44
CA VAL A 285 15.78 -21.66 17.32
C VAL A 285 16.20 -21.78 18.78
N MET A 286 17.38 -22.35 19.05
CA MET A 286 17.88 -22.53 20.43
C MET A 286 18.25 -21.20 21.11
N GLN A 287 18.68 -20.22 20.35
CA GLN A 287 18.98 -18.88 20.86
C GLN A 287 17.68 -18.12 21.14
N THR A 288 16.72 -18.15 20.21
CA THR A 288 15.38 -17.58 20.38
C THR A 288 14.72 -18.11 21.65
N ILE A 289 14.82 -19.42 21.93
CA ILE A 289 14.29 -20.05 23.14
C ILE A 289 14.89 -19.47 24.43
N ASN A 290 16.20 -19.16 24.42
CA ASN A 290 16.89 -18.59 25.57
C ASN A 290 16.56 -17.10 25.77
N GLU A 291 16.29 -16.39 24.68
CA GLU A 291 15.97 -14.95 24.71
C GLU A 291 14.51 -14.66 25.09
N ILE A 292 13.60 -15.65 25.03
CA ILE A 292 12.19 -15.50 25.42
C ILE A 292 12.06 -15.03 26.88
N ASP A 293 12.86 -15.58 27.79
CA ASP A 293 12.77 -15.27 29.22
C ASP A 293 13.16 -13.80 29.50
N GLU A 294 14.15 -13.28 28.75
CA GLU A 294 14.66 -11.92 28.90
C GLU A 294 13.80 -10.89 28.15
N PHE A 295 13.39 -11.20 26.92
CA PHE A 295 12.60 -10.30 26.10
C PHE A 295 11.14 -10.24 26.52
N LEU A 296 10.60 -11.38 26.95
CA LEU A 296 9.23 -11.60 27.40
C LEU A 296 8.18 -11.05 26.40
N PRO A 297 8.09 -11.62 25.20
CA PRO A 297 7.21 -11.10 24.16
C PRO A 297 5.73 -11.28 24.50
N GLY A 298 4.91 -10.32 24.07
CA GLY A 298 3.45 -10.43 24.12
C GLY A 298 2.88 -11.35 23.02
N TYR A 299 3.63 -11.55 21.93
CA TYR A 299 3.30 -12.45 20.83
C TYR A 299 4.55 -13.07 20.23
N MET A 300 4.41 -14.29 19.72
CA MET A 300 5.43 -14.93 18.89
C MET A 300 4.85 -15.20 17.50
N ILE A 301 5.55 -14.81 16.44
CA ILE A 301 5.18 -15.06 15.05
C ILE A 301 6.26 -15.95 14.44
N ILE A 302 5.88 -17.06 13.81
CA ILE A 302 6.83 -18.07 13.35
C ILE A 302 6.61 -18.39 11.86
N ASP A 303 7.63 -18.19 11.02
CA ASP A 303 7.65 -18.72 9.64
C ASP A 303 7.88 -20.23 9.71
N PHE A 304 6.98 -21.02 9.15
CA PHE A 304 6.95 -22.46 9.38
C PHE A 304 7.13 -23.27 8.09
N ASP A 305 8.35 -23.75 7.85
CA ASP A 305 8.69 -24.70 6.77
C ASP A 305 8.68 -26.17 7.27
N ASN A 306 7.52 -26.66 7.72
CA ASN A 306 7.26 -28.08 8.01
C ASN A 306 8.06 -28.78 9.14
N SER A 307 8.86 -28.08 9.96
CA SER A 307 9.62 -28.70 11.07
C SER A 307 8.87 -28.72 12.41
N ALA A 308 8.10 -29.80 12.68
CA ALA A 308 7.38 -29.99 13.94
C ALA A 308 8.28 -29.96 15.20
N TYR A 309 9.57 -30.22 15.04
CA TYR A 309 10.56 -30.17 16.12
C TYR A 309 10.69 -28.77 16.74
N ILE A 310 10.75 -27.73 15.91
CA ILE A 310 10.91 -26.33 16.34
C ILE A 310 9.71 -25.89 17.18
N LEU A 311 8.50 -26.22 16.70
CA LEU A 311 7.26 -25.94 17.42
C LEU A 311 7.24 -26.60 18.79
N SER A 312 7.62 -27.88 18.87
CA SER A 312 7.63 -28.61 20.14
C SER A 312 8.55 -27.97 21.19
N ARG A 313 9.65 -27.32 20.77
CA ARG A 313 10.65 -26.71 21.65
C ARG A 313 10.32 -25.28 22.06
N ILE A 314 9.81 -24.49 21.14
CA ILE A 314 9.32 -23.13 21.45
C ILE A 314 8.12 -23.21 22.39
N ARG A 315 7.26 -24.21 22.20
CA ARG A 315 6.06 -24.47 23.00
C ARG A 315 6.30 -24.61 24.49
N GLU A 316 7.32 -25.37 24.90
CA GLU A 316 7.63 -25.61 26.31
C GLU A 316 7.81 -24.27 27.06
N LYS A 317 8.47 -23.31 26.40
CA LYS A 317 8.64 -21.94 26.90
C LYS A 317 7.39 -21.08 26.75
N THR A 318 6.72 -21.09 25.59
CA THR A 318 5.56 -20.21 25.38
C THR A 318 4.34 -20.61 26.22
N GLU A 319 4.17 -21.90 26.55
CA GLU A 319 3.16 -22.36 27.51
C GLU A 319 3.47 -21.90 28.94
N GLN A 320 4.75 -21.97 29.35
CA GLN A 320 5.20 -21.51 30.66
C GLN A 320 4.83 -20.03 30.92
N PHE A 321 4.99 -19.18 29.90
CA PHE A 321 4.73 -17.74 29.99
C PHE A 321 3.39 -17.29 29.40
N LYS A 322 2.54 -18.21 28.94
CA LYS A 322 1.25 -17.92 28.26
C LYS A 322 1.41 -16.91 27.11
N ILE A 323 2.43 -17.16 26.28
CA ILE A 323 2.73 -16.37 25.09
C ILE A 323 1.96 -16.99 23.92
N PRO A 324 1.09 -16.23 23.24
CA PRO A 324 0.42 -16.72 22.05
C PRO A 324 1.37 -16.84 20.86
N VAL A 325 1.18 -17.89 20.06
CA VAL A 325 2.01 -18.21 18.89
C VAL A 325 1.17 -18.14 17.62
N ILE A 326 1.59 -17.31 16.66
CA ILE A 326 1.01 -17.20 15.32
C ILE A 326 1.97 -17.88 14.34
N LEU A 327 1.50 -18.93 13.69
CA LEU A 327 2.21 -19.66 12.65
C LEU A 327 1.83 -19.13 11.30
N LEU A 328 2.84 -18.94 10.46
CA LEU A 328 2.69 -18.54 9.08
C LEU A 328 3.14 -19.67 8.17
N SER A 329 2.25 -20.04 7.24
CA SER A 329 2.54 -21.06 6.24
C SER A 329 2.47 -20.48 4.83
N ARG A 330 3.39 -20.93 3.99
CA ARG A 330 3.33 -20.75 2.53
C ARG A 330 2.76 -21.99 1.83
N ASP A 331 2.91 -23.16 2.46
CA ASP A 331 2.55 -24.47 1.90
C ASP A 331 1.46 -25.18 2.73
N PRO A 332 0.80 -26.22 2.19
CA PRO A 332 -0.05 -27.13 2.96
C PRO A 332 0.73 -27.80 4.10
N MET A 333 0.18 -27.72 5.31
CA MET A 333 0.82 -28.23 6.52
C MET A 333 0.82 -29.76 6.59
N SER A 334 1.94 -30.35 7.02
CA SER A 334 1.99 -31.79 7.31
C SER A 334 1.10 -32.20 8.50
N SER A 335 0.72 -33.47 8.58
CA SER A 335 -0.14 -34.03 9.64
C SER A 335 0.43 -33.81 11.05
N ALA A 336 1.76 -33.79 11.20
CA ALA A 336 2.44 -33.54 12.47
C ALA A 336 2.24 -32.10 12.96
N VAL A 337 2.04 -31.16 12.04
CA VAL A 337 1.92 -29.73 12.31
C VAL A 337 0.47 -29.37 12.61
N LEU A 338 -0.45 -29.99 11.87
CA LEU A 338 -1.88 -29.95 12.17
C LEU A 338 -2.18 -30.48 13.59
N ALA A 339 -1.41 -31.46 14.08
CA ALA A 339 -1.53 -31.94 15.45
C ALA A 339 -1.07 -30.90 16.51
N GLU A 340 -0.09 -30.06 16.17
CA GLU A 340 0.35 -28.95 17.03
C GLU A 340 -0.62 -27.76 17.02
N LEU A 341 -1.36 -27.57 15.92
CA LEU A 341 -2.38 -26.51 15.77
C LEU A 341 -3.64 -26.73 16.61
N ASN A 342 -3.96 -27.97 16.97
CA ASN A 342 -5.12 -28.28 17.83
C ASN A 342 -4.92 -27.88 19.31
N LYS A 343 -3.86 -27.15 19.63
CA LYS A 343 -3.49 -26.78 20.99
C LYS A 343 -3.73 -25.29 21.23
N PRO A 344 -4.11 -24.88 22.45
CA PRO A 344 -4.99 -23.74 22.62
C PRO A 344 -4.28 -22.36 22.59
N ASN A 345 -2.96 -22.32 22.40
CA ASN A 345 -2.16 -21.09 22.27
C ASN A 345 -1.49 -20.91 20.89
N THR A 346 -1.86 -21.73 19.90
CA THR A 346 -1.26 -21.71 18.55
C THR A 346 -2.31 -21.38 17.50
N TYR A 347 -2.00 -20.44 16.62
CA TYR A 347 -2.92 -19.95 15.59
C TYR A 347 -2.27 -20.02 14.22
N LEU A 348 -3.03 -20.39 13.20
CA LEU A 348 -2.52 -20.45 11.82
C LEU A 348 -3.06 -19.27 11.01
N THR A 349 -2.17 -18.64 10.25
CA THR A 349 -2.58 -17.76 9.14
C THR A 349 -1.66 -17.98 7.93
N GLN A 350 -2.13 -17.60 6.73
CA GLN A 350 -1.47 -17.93 5.46
C GLN A 350 -0.83 -16.70 4.82
N LEU A 351 0.32 -16.89 4.18
CA LEU A 351 0.92 -15.88 3.31
C LEU A 351 0.35 -15.97 1.87
N PRO A 352 0.22 -14.85 1.15
CA PRO A 352 0.52 -13.47 1.57
C PRO A 352 -0.57 -12.89 2.50
N MET A 353 -0.16 -12.07 3.47
CA MET A 353 -1.07 -11.44 4.44
C MET A 353 -0.90 -9.92 4.50
N THR A 354 -1.99 -9.19 4.73
CA THR A 354 -1.98 -7.72 4.94
C THR A 354 -1.75 -7.35 6.40
N LYS A 355 -1.41 -6.08 6.67
CA LYS A 355 -1.30 -5.54 8.03
C LYS A 355 -2.60 -5.71 8.80
N GLU A 356 -3.76 -5.44 8.18
CA GLU A 356 -5.08 -5.55 8.83
C GLU A 356 -5.37 -6.99 9.24
N SER A 357 -5.12 -7.95 8.34
CA SER A 357 -5.35 -9.38 8.61
C SER A 357 -4.44 -9.90 9.74
N LEU A 358 -3.20 -9.40 9.80
CA LEU A 358 -2.29 -9.71 10.91
C LEU A 358 -2.80 -9.13 12.24
N LEU A 359 -3.20 -7.86 12.26
CA LEU A 359 -3.70 -7.19 13.47
C LEU A 359 -5.00 -7.82 13.98
N GLU A 360 -5.91 -8.19 13.07
CA GLU A 360 -7.13 -8.93 13.39
C GLU A 360 -6.80 -10.29 14.01
N THR A 361 -5.85 -11.02 13.42
CA THR A 361 -5.36 -12.30 13.98
C THR A 361 -4.81 -12.07 15.39
N MET A 362 -3.92 -11.09 15.59
CA MET A 362 -3.34 -10.77 16.89
C MET A 362 -4.38 -10.36 17.93
N LYS A 363 -5.49 -9.73 17.52
CA LYS A 363 -6.60 -9.37 18.40
C LYS A 363 -7.42 -10.59 18.82
N ASN A 364 -7.80 -11.44 17.86
CA ASN A 364 -8.54 -12.68 18.12
C ASN A 364 -7.76 -13.65 19.03
N VAL A 365 -6.44 -13.64 18.90
CA VAL A 365 -5.50 -14.40 19.74
C VAL A 365 -5.47 -13.88 21.19
N LYS A 366 -5.66 -12.58 21.42
CA LYS A 366 -5.64 -11.95 22.76
C LYS A 366 -6.91 -12.25 23.57
N GLU A 367 -8.05 -12.43 22.91
CA GLU A 367 -9.36 -12.67 23.55
C GLU A 367 -9.48 -14.06 24.20
N TRP A 368 -8.51 -14.95 23.98
CA TRP A 368 -8.45 -16.28 24.60
C TRP A 368 -7.79 -16.32 26.00
N ARG A 369 -7.16 -15.22 26.45
CA ARG A 369 -6.36 -15.17 27.70
C ARG A 369 -7.15 -15.33 29.01
#